data_AF-A0A7Y4QK85-F1
#
_entry.id   AF-A0A7Y4QK85-F1
#
_cell.length_a   1.000
_cell.length_b   1.000
_cell.length_c   1.000
_cell.angle_alpha   90.00
_cell.angle_beta   90.00
_cell.angle_gamma   90.00
#
_symmetry.space_group_name_H-M   'P 1'
#
loop_
_entity.id
_entity.type
_entity.pdbx_description
1 polymer ?
#
loop_
_entity_poly.entity_id
_entity_poly.type
_entity_poly.pdbx_seq_one_letter_code
_entity_poly.pdbx_strand_id
1 'polypeptide(L)'
;MNADTRKRTSYWLTIPCLVFGLAALIFLTPLGIPISMMFESSPEKVARSGQAILQAVCDYRSDHGLFPERLDDLVPTYLPKFERKSGWSWDFYDLRLSHRGGQPHSIVFYRFAGLNAGEWHWHGDSAYADRRVNIAGPVVRPFALSGEALLASRLAEYECRIGRHTNEIWFYADKINYVGTADRQDLLRVECERAAKVFPDWWLPQMILADLGRNEASNQRFEQWVREHATFNNYCYLARHYRAGSNAVAAFKILAEALEQPIVKEPKDSKWLGAHCFFDACQFAYESANYELSLKLARLWEKRGTTYGEKSWLAFEAAAELKLGEFENAVEHATRIDDIARKEETCAKNTEDLLKATKARNTNLTYQAGSLEPPWTLFGERSQ
;
A
#
# COMPACT_ATOMS: atom_id res chain seq x y z
N MET A 1 11.10 78.39 51.51
CA MET A 1 10.87 78.60 50.07
C MET A 1 11.32 77.34 49.32
N ASN A 2 10.36 76.65 48.70
CA ASN A 2 10.42 75.68 47.59
C ASN A 2 11.46 74.55 47.60
N ALA A 3 10.98 73.33 47.90
CA ALA A 3 11.50 72.09 47.32
C ALA A 3 10.46 70.97 47.43
N ASP A 4 9.37 71.05 46.65
CA ASP A 4 8.51 69.88 46.44
C ASP A 4 7.85 69.94 45.06
N THR A 5 8.39 69.20 44.10
CA THR A 5 7.76 68.81 42.83
C THR A 5 8.77 68.05 41.96
N ARG A 6 9.02 66.76 42.25
CA ARG A 6 9.72 65.89 41.28
C ARG A 6 9.56 64.38 41.50
N LYS A 7 8.34 63.85 41.69
CA LYS A 7 8.05 62.41 41.57
C LYS A 7 6.63 62.10 41.05
N ARG A 8 6.22 62.69 39.93
CA ARG A 8 4.92 62.40 39.27
C ARG A 8 5.02 62.37 37.75
N THR A 9 5.92 61.57 37.18
CA THR A 9 6.04 61.44 35.71
C THR A 9 6.38 60.03 35.23
N SER A 10 5.93 58.97 35.93
CA SER A 10 6.12 57.59 35.44
C SER A 10 4.87 56.71 35.40
N TYR A 11 3.73 57.14 35.96
CA TYR A 11 2.49 56.34 35.94
C TYR A 11 1.60 56.60 34.71
N TRP A 12 1.83 57.70 33.99
CA TRP A 12 0.98 58.09 32.85
C TRP A 12 1.32 57.35 31.55
N LEU A 13 2.47 56.68 31.47
CA LEU A 13 2.85 55.86 30.31
C LEU A 13 2.56 54.37 30.49
N THR A 14 2.47 53.87 31.74
CA THR A 14 2.25 52.44 32.00
C THR A 14 0.78 52.03 31.85
N ILE A 15 -0.15 52.90 32.23
CA ILE A 15 -1.59 52.61 32.16
C ILE A 15 -2.11 52.54 30.70
N PRO A 16 -1.74 53.47 29.79
CA PRO A 16 -2.18 53.39 28.40
C PRO A 16 -1.65 52.15 27.67
N CYS A 17 -0.41 51.72 27.93
CA CYS A 17 0.15 50.51 27.33
C CYS A 17 -0.58 49.24 27.77
N LEU A 18 -0.98 49.14 29.04
CA LEU A 18 -1.78 48.02 29.56
C LEU A 18 -3.18 47.98 28.95
N VAL A 19 -3.83 49.14 28.84
CA VAL A 19 -5.18 49.23 28.25
C VAL A 19 -5.14 48.96 26.75
N PHE A 20 -4.14 49.45 26.00
CA PHE A 20 -3.96 49.11 24.59
C PHE A 20 -3.61 47.64 24.38
N GLY A 21 -2.79 47.05 25.25
CA GLY A 21 -2.48 45.61 25.21
C GLY A 21 -3.72 44.74 25.42
N LEU A 22 -4.57 45.09 26.40
CA LEU A 22 -5.83 44.39 26.66
C LEU A 22 -6.84 44.58 25.53
N ALA A 23 -6.96 45.81 25.01
CA ALA A 23 -7.85 46.13 23.90
C ALA A 23 -7.42 45.41 22.61
N ALA A 24 -6.13 45.34 22.30
CA ALA A 24 -5.62 44.57 21.17
C ALA A 24 -5.91 43.07 21.33
N LEU A 25 -5.78 42.52 22.54
CA LEU A 25 -6.14 41.13 22.82
C LEU A 25 -7.64 40.87 22.56
N ILE A 26 -8.51 41.79 23.02
CA ILE A 26 -9.96 41.71 22.84
C ILE A 26 -10.37 41.97 21.38
N PHE A 27 -9.67 42.83 20.64
CA PHE A 27 -9.96 43.09 19.21
C PHE A 27 -9.41 42.01 18.27
N LEU A 28 -8.49 41.16 18.72
CA LEU A 28 -8.04 39.97 17.98
C LEU A 28 -8.97 38.75 18.21
N THR A 29 -9.68 38.68 19.33
CA THR A 29 -10.68 37.63 19.59
C THR A 29 -11.93 37.59 18.68
N PRO A 30 -12.47 38.67 18.08
CA PRO A 30 -13.67 38.64 17.25
C PRO A 30 -13.38 38.20 15.81
N LEU A 31 -12.09 38.11 15.41
CA LEU A 31 -11.66 37.47 14.16
C LEU A 31 -11.79 35.93 14.21
N GLY A 32 -12.30 35.37 15.31
CA GLY A 32 -12.54 33.92 15.42
C GLY A 32 -11.26 33.09 15.50
N ILE A 33 -10.12 33.71 15.80
CA ILE A 33 -8.85 33.01 16.08
C ILE A 33 -8.88 32.67 17.57
N PRO A 34 -9.28 31.45 17.98
CA PRO A 34 -9.26 31.09 19.39
C PRO A 34 -7.85 31.27 19.95
N ILE A 35 -7.72 31.84 21.15
CA ILE A 35 -6.43 32.05 21.83
C ILE A 35 -5.63 30.74 21.94
N SER A 36 -6.28 29.57 21.89
CA SER A 36 -5.62 28.27 21.77
C SER A 36 -4.77 28.10 20.50
N MET A 37 -5.02 28.84 19.42
CA MET A 37 -4.16 28.90 18.23
C MET A 37 -2.86 29.69 18.48
N MET A 38 -2.82 30.61 19.45
CA MET A 38 -1.62 31.37 19.78
C MET A 38 -0.63 30.60 20.68
N PHE A 39 -1.10 29.55 21.36
CA PHE A 39 -0.23 28.67 22.12
C PHE A 39 0.07 27.45 21.26
N GLU A 40 1.23 27.49 20.61
CA GLU A 40 1.78 26.35 19.89
C GLU A 40 1.84 25.16 20.86
N SER A 41 0.97 24.19 20.64
CA SER A 41 1.03 22.91 21.31
C SER A 41 2.39 22.29 20.96
N SER A 42 3.32 22.23 21.92
CA SER A 42 4.65 21.68 21.67
C SER A 42 4.51 20.23 21.18
N PRO A 43 4.82 19.96 19.89
CA PRO A 43 4.70 18.61 19.34
C PRO A 43 5.61 17.62 20.08
N GLU A 44 6.69 18.11 20.69
CA GLU A 44 7.56 17.33 21.57
C GLU A 44 6.82 16.85 22.82
N LYS A 45 5.97 17.68 23.44
CA LYS A 45 5.18 17.27 24.61
C LYS A 45 4.16 16.21 24.23
N VAL A 46 3.51 16.36 23.07
CA VAL A 46 2.60 15.34 22.54
C VAL A 46 3.37 14.06 22.27
N ALA A 47 4.46 14.09 21.50
CA ALA A 47 5.28 12.91 21.21
C ALA A 47 5.75 12.19 22.50
N ARG A 48 6.20 12.93 23.51
CA ARG A 48 6.60 12.37 24.82
C ARG A 48 5.45 11.64 25.52
N SER A 49 4.21 12.11 25.42
CA SER A 49 3.06 11.43 26.03
C SER A 49 2.76 10.06 25.37
N GLY A 50 3.19 9.86 24.13
CA GLY A 50 3.03 8.61 23.38
C GLY A 50 4.14 7.59 23.60
N GLN A 51 5.26 7.96 24.23
CA GLN A 51 6.44 7.08 24.34
C GLN A 51 6.14 5.75 25.04
N ALA A 52 5.29 5.74 26.07
CA ALA A 52 4.90 4.51 26.75
C ALA A 52 4.08 3.57 25.86
N ILE A 53 3.13 4.12 25.09
CA ILE A 53 2.34 3.35 24.12
C ILE A 53 3.27 2.80 23.03
N LEU A 54 4.18 3.63 22.55
CA LEU A 54 5.16 3.26 21.54
C LEU A 54 6.06 2.10 21.98
N GLN A 55 6.56 2.16 23.22
CA GLN A 55 7.35 1.07 23.80
C GLN A 55 6.51 -0.20 23.93
N ALA A 56 5.26 -0.10 24.38
CA ALA A 56 4.37 -1.26 24.50
C ALA A 56 4.09 -1.92 23.14
N VAL A 57 3.95 -1.14 22.06
CA VAL A 57 3.84 -1.67 20.69
C VAL A 57 5.11 -2.45 20.28
N CYS A 58 6.29 -1.93 20.61
CA CYS A 58 7.56 -2.62 20.35
C CYS A 58 7.70 -3.92 21.17
N ASP A 59 7.34 -3.87 22.45
CA ASP A 59 7.42 -5.04 23.34
C ASP A 59 6.41 -6.12 22.89
N TYR A 60 5.18 -5.73 22.55
CA TYR A 60 4.20 -6.63 21.95
C TYR A 60 4.74 -7.29 20.67
N ARG A 61 5.35 -6.49 19.77
CA ARG A 61 5.95 -7.03 18.54
C ARG A 61 7.11 -7.97 18.82
N SER A 62 7.92 -7.71 19.83
CA SER A 62 9.01 -8.60 20.25
C SER A 62 8.48 -9.99 20.62
N ASP A 63 7.36 -10.04 21.35
CA ASP A 63 6.84 -11.27 21.95
C ASP A 63 5.93 -12.05 20.97
N HIS A 64 5.18 -11.34 20.13
CA HIS A 64 4.24 -11.92 19.18
C HIS A 64 4.77 -12.02 17.75
N GLY A 65 5.83 -11.29 17.42
CA GLY A 65 6.37 -11.21 16.07
C GLY A 65 5.56 -10.36 15.08
N LEU A 66 4.39 -9.82 15.49
CA LEU A 66 3.51 -8.95 14.73
C LEU A 66 3.18 -7.68 15.54
N PHE A 67 2.84 -6.59 14.86
CA PHE A 67 2.30 -5.41 15.53
C PHE A 67 0.88 -5.68 16.06
N PRO A 68 0.44 -5.04 17.15
CA PRO A 68 -0.92 -5.20 17.65
C PRO A 68 -1.93 -4.71 16.59
N GLU A 69 -3.09 -5.35 16.54
CA GLU A 69 -4.16 -4.89 15.66
C GLU A 69 -4.78 -3.60 16.18
N ARG A 70 -4.94 -3.49 17.50
CA ARG A 70 -5.50 -2.32 18.21
C ARG A 70 -4.72 -2.06 19.49
N LEU A 71 -4.78 -0.82 19.98
CA LEU A 71 -4.12 -0.45 21.25
C LEU A 71 -4.68 -1.23 22.46
N ASP A 72 -5.91 -1.71 22.38
CA ASP A 72 -6.50 -2.54 23.44
C ASP A 72 -5.79 -3.90 23.57
N ASP A 73 -5.12 -4.40 22.51
CA ASP A 73 -4.36 -5.66 22.56
C ASP A 73 -3.08 -5.53 23.40
N LEU A 74 -2.69 -4.30 23.75
CA LEU A 74 -1.56 -4.03 24.65
C LEU A 74 -1.93 -4.17 26.13
N VAL A 75 -3.23 -4.21 26.46
CA VAL A 75 -3.74 -4.18 27.84
C VAL A 75 -4.15 -5.58 28.28
N PRO A 76 -3.86 -6.00 29.54
CA PRO A 76 -3.10 -5.27 30.57
C PRO A 76 -1.58 -5.55 30.52
N THR A 77 -1.14 -6.45 29.64
CA THR A 77 0.20 -7.06 29.68
C THR A 77 1.33 -6.05 29.42
N TYR A 78 1.17 -5.19 28.42
CA TYR A 78 2.19 -4.21 27.99
C TYR A 78 1.84 -2.78 28.43
N LEU A 79 0.55 -2.52 28.66
CA LEU A 79 0.03 -1.28 29.23
C LEU A 79 -0.96 -1.61 30.35
N PRO A 80 -0.81 -1.06 31.57
CA PRO A 80 -1.75 -1.33 32.66
C PRO A 80 -3.19 -0.93 32.35
N LYS A 81 -3.35 0.16 31.58
CA LYS A 81 -4.62 0.66 31.05
C LYS A 81 -4.36 1.49 29.80
N PHE A 82 -5.34 1.52 28.90
CA PHE A 82 -5.35 2.44 27.76
C PHE A 82 -6.62 3.31 27.82
N GLU A 83 -6.43 4.62 27.94
CA GLU A 83 -7.54 5.56 27.95
C GLU A 83 -7.87 5.95 26.50
N ARG A 84 -9.00 5.48 25.96
CA ARG A 84 -9.44 5.82 24.60
C ARG A 84 -9.61 7.34 24.38
N LYS A 85 -9.80 8.10 25.46
CA LYS A 85 -9.88 9.58 25.44
C LYS A 85 -8.52 10.27 25.46
N SER A 86 -7.42 9.52 25.50
CA SER A 86 -6.05 10.07 25.50
C SER A 86 -5.70 10.85 24.24
N GLY A 87 -6.49 10.74 23.17
CA GLY A 87 -6.24 11.39 21.88
C GLY A 87 -5.30 10.60 20.96
N TRP A 88 -4.71 9.50 21.44
CA TRP A 88 -3.91 8.58 20.64
C TRP A 88 -4.79 7.63 19.81
N SER A 89 -4.45 7.49 18.55
CA SER A 89 -5.04 6.54 17.61
C SER A 89 -3.96 5.66 16.99
N TRP A 90 -4.30 4.40 16.75
CA TRP A 90 -3.46 3.43 16.05
C TRP A 90 -4.05 3.15 14.68
N ASP A 91 -3.21 3.28 13.68
CA ASP A 91 -3.49 2.92 12.31
C ASP A 91 -2.68 1.65 11.99
N PHE A 92 -3.36 0.51 12.02
CA PHE A 92 -2.74 -0.80 11.81
C PHE A 92 -2.15 -0.96 10.41
N TYR A 93 -2.78 -0.38 9.39
CA TYR A 93 -2.34 -0.54 8.00
C TYR A 93 -1.14 0.35 7.67
N ASP A 94 -1.15 1.59 8.16
CA ASP A 94 -0.01 2.50 8.03
C ASP A 94 1.10 2.23 9.06
N LEU A 95 0.87 1.28 9.99
CA LEU A 95 1.71 1.01 11.15
C LEU A 95 2.14 2.32 11.84
N ARG A 96 1.13 3.13 12.15
CA ARG A 96 1.30 4.52 12.60
C ARG A 96 0.54 4.76 13.88
N LEU A 97 1.26 5.27 14.88
CA LEU A 97 0.66 5.81 16.10
C LEU A 97 0.53 7.33 15.93
N SER A 98 -0.66 7.89 16.11
CA SER A 98 -0.93 9.31 15.86
C SER A 98 -1.75 9.96 16.95
N HIS A 99 -1.58 11.26 17.13
CA HIS A 99 -2.32 12.09 18.07
C HIS A 99 -2.57 13.46 17.46
N ARG A 100 -3.75 14.04 17.68
CA ARG A 100 -4.03 15.42 17.23
C ARG A 100 -3.10 16.40 17.97
N GLY A 101 -2.35 17.20 17.22
CA GLY A 101 -1.30 18.05 17.80
C GLY A 101 -1.81 19.08 18.79
N GLY A 102 -3.09 19.46 18.72
CA GLY A 102 -3.72 20.48 19.58
C GLY A 102 -4.10 21.76 18.82
N GLN A 103 -3.61 21.90 17.59
CA GLN A 103 -4.06 22.89 16.61
C GLN A 103 -5.03 22.23 15.61
N PRO A 104 -5.90 23.01 14.92
CA PRO A 104 -6.67 22.49 13.80
C PRO A 104 -5.76 21.82 12.78
N HIS A 105 -6.22 20.68 12.25
CA HIS A 105 -5.52 19.90 11.21
C HIS A 105 -4.07 19.49 11.55
N SER A 106 -3.64 19.61 12.81
CA SER A 106 -2.30 19.17 13.20
C SER A 106 -2.30 17.77 13.81
N ILE A 107 -1.28 16.99 13.48
CA ILE A 107 -1.09 15.60 13.90
C ILE A 107 0.39 15.40 14.25
N VAL A 108 0.64 14.86 15.44
CA VAL A 108 1.93 14.27 15.79
C VAL A 108 1.82 12.76 15.58
N PHE A 109 2.75 12.16 14.86
CA PHE A 109 2.72 10.72 14.61
C PHE A 109 4.10 10.09 14.61
N TYR A 110 4.13 8.79 14.83
CA TYR A 110 5.29 7.93 14.70
C TYR A 110 4.99 6.81 13.70
N ARG A 111 5.91 6.56 12.77
CA ARG A 111 5.81 5.45 11.80
C ARG A 111 6.75 4.31 12.18
N PHE A 112 6.23 3.09 12.22
CA PHE A 112 7.03 1.90 12.48
C PHE A 112 7.62 1.25 11.22
N ALA A 113 7.11 1.61 10.04
CA ALA A 113 7.55 1.08 8.75
C ALA A 113 7.38 2.12 7.63
N GLY A 114 8.01 1.85 6.48
CA GLY A 114 7.93 2.70 5.28
C GLY A 114 8.87 3.91 5.32
N LEU A 115 8.56 4.91 4.49
CA LEU A 115 9.29 6.18 4.48
C LEU A 115 9.18 6.85 5.87
N ASN A 116 10.31 7.32 6.39
CA ASN A 116 10.43 7.91 7.73
C ASN A 116 10.15 6.94 8.90
N ALA A 117 10.32 5.63 8.69
CA ALA A 117 10.25 4.65 9.76
C ALA A 117 11.25 4.98 10.88
N GLY A 118 10.81 4.85 12.13
CA GLY A 118 11.66 5.09 13.29
C GLY A 118 11.60 6.52 13.84
N GLU A 119 10.83 7.41 13.20
CA GLU A 119 10.84 8.85 13.49
C GLU A 119 9.48 9.39 13.94
N TRP A 120 9.54 10.42 14.79
CA TRP A 120 8.40 11.27 15.11
C TRP A 120 8.29 12.41 14.12
N HIS A 121 7.06 12.69 13.68
CA HIS A 121 6.74 13.73 12.73
C HIS A 121 5.57 14.58 13.21
N TRP A 122 5.58 15.84 12.81
CA TRP A 122 4.47 16.76 12.99
C TRP A 122 3.99 17.23 11.63
N HIS A 123 2.70 17.06 11.39
CA HIS A 123 1.99 17.58 10.24
C HIS A 123 0.99 18.64 10.69
N GLY A 124 0.84 19.73 9.96
CA GLY A 124 -0.12 20.80 10.23
C GLY A 124 -0.13 21.83 9.11
N ASP A 125 -1.03 22.81 9.19
CA ASP A 125 -1.31 23.77 8.10
C ASP A 125 -0.24 24.86 7.90
N SER A 126 0.87 24.82 8.65
CA SER A 126 1.91 25.85 8.57
C SER A 126 2.99 25.51 7.53
N ALA A 127 3.84 26.48 7.21
CA ALA A 127 5.03 26.28 6.37
C ALA A 127 6.03 25.23 6.90
N TYR A 128 5.78 24.67 8.09
CA TYR A 128 6.56 23.60 8.71
C TYR A 128 5.85 22.24 8.63
N ALA A 129 4.91 22.07 7.69
CA ALA A 129 4.26 20.79 7.44
C ALA A 129 5.30 19.67 7.22
N ASP A 130 5.09 18.55 7.89
CA ASP A 130 5.95 17.36 7.83
C ASP A 130 7.38 17.56 8.36
N ARG A 131 7.52 18.25 9.50
CA ARG A 131 8.80 18.34 10.19
C ARG A 131 9.01 17.16 11.13
N ARG A 132 10.25 16.67 11.17
CA ARG A 132 10.70 15.72 12.18
C ARG A 132 10.69 16.37 13.57
N VAL A 133 10.17 15.64 14.56
CA VAL A 133 10.19 16.01 15.97
C VAL A 133 11.36 15.29 16.64
N ASN A 134 12.30 16.04 17.21
CA ASN A 134 13.54 15.47 17.77
C ASN A 134 13.33 14.86 19.17
N ILE A 135 12.59 13.76 19.21
CA ILE A 135 12.34 12.93 20.39
C ILE A 135 12.83 11.52 20.11
N ALA A 136 13.44 10.89 21.12
CA ALA A 136 13.90 9.52 21.00
C ALA A 136 12.72 8.57 20.71
N GLY A 137 12.94 7.66 19.76
CA GLY A 137 12.03 6.54 19.48
C GLY A 137 12.01 5.51 20.63
N PRO A 138 11.24 4.43 20.47
CA PRO A 138 11.19 3.34 21.44
C PRO A 138 12.49 2.54 21.39
N VAL A 139 12.79 1.81 22.45
CA VAL A 139 13.85 0.80 22.42
C VAL A 139 13.32 -0.41 21.66
N VAL A 140 13.82 -0.62 20.44
CA VAL A 140 13.47 -1.79 19.63
C VAL A 140 14.23 -3.00 20.16
N ARG A 141 13.50 -3.97 20.73
CA ARG A 141 14.06 -5.24 21.17
C ARG A 141 14.11 -6.23 20.01
N PRO A 142 15.13 -7.11 19.95
CA PRO A 142 15.05 -8.32 19.14
C PRO A 142 13.81 -9.13 19.50
N PHE A 143 13.32 -9.96 18.58
CA PHE A 143 12.23 -10.88 18.91
C PHE A 143 12.63 -11.78 20.07
N ALA A 144 11.75 -11.87 21.08
CA ALA A 144 11.94 -12.74 22.22
C ALA A 144 11.87 -14.23 21.82
N LEU A 145 11.14 -14.53 20.74
CA LEU A 145 10.99 -15.85 20.16
C LEU A 145 11.79 -15.99 18.86
N SER A 146 12.19 -17.22 18.54
CA SER A 146 12.85 -17.57 17.27
C SER A 146 12.36 -18.92 16.74
N GLY A 147 12.65 -19.20 15.46
CA GLY A 147 12.29 -20.47 14.81
C GLY A 147 10.80 -20.82 14.92
N GLU A 148 10.52 -22.08 15.29
CA GLU A 148 9.16 -22.60 15.43
C GLU A 148 8.33 -21.89 16.50
N ALA A 149 8.95 -21.38 17.58
CA ALA A 149 8.22 -20.66 18.62
C ALA A 149 7.67 -19.32 18.09
N LEU A 150 8.47 -18.61 17.28
CA LEU A 150 8.03 -17.37 16.63
C LEU A 150 6.94 -17.65 15.59
N LEU A 151 7.08 -18.73 14.81
CA LEU A 151 6.06 -19.18 13.86
C LEU A 151 4.73 -19.46 14.58
N ALA A 152 4.74 -20.27 15.64
CA ALA A 152 3.55 -20.60 16.41
C ALA A 152 2.88 -19.37 17.02
N SER A 153 3.68 -18.44 17.58
CA SER A 153 3.17 -17.18 18.15
C SER A 153 2.47 -16.31 17.10
N ARG A 154 3.07 -16.15 15.91
CA ARG A 154 2.47 -15.41 14.80
C ARG A 154 1.19 -16.07 14.29
N LEU A 155 1.17 -17.40 14.16
CA LEU A 155 -0.03 -18.13 13.75
C LEU A 155 -1.16 -17.98 14.76
N ALA A 156 -0.87 -18.04 16.05
CA ALA A 156 -1.84 -17.79 17.11
C ALA A 156 -2.41 -16.36 17.05
N GLU A 157 -1.56 -15.37 16.74
CA GLU A 157 -2.00 -13.99 16.58
C GLU A 157 -2.88 -13.80 15.34
N TYR A 158 -2.58 -14.45 14.21
CA TYR A 158 -3.48 -14.48 13.06
C TYR A 158 -4.82 -15.13 13.39
N GLU A 159 -4.84 -16.24 14.15
CA GLU A 159 -6.07 -16.87 14.61
C GLU A 159 -6.92 -15.94 15.48
N CYS A 160 -6.26 -15.20 16.38
CA CYS A 160 -6.94 -14.22 17.23
C CYS A 160 -7.63 -13.12 16.41
N ARG A 161 -6.99 -12.64 15.34
CA ARG A 161 -7.56 -11.63 14.42
C ARG A 161 -8.69 -12.21 13.60
N ILE A 162 -8.49 -13.39 13.01
CA ILE A 162 -9.53 -14.08 12.24
C ILE A 162 -10.76 -14.35 13.11
N GLY A 163 -10.58 -14.74 14.37
CA GLY A 163 -11.68 -14.94 15.32
C GLY A 163 -12.47 -13.67 15.62
N ARG A 164 -11.81 -12.50 15.65
CA ARG A 164 -12.46 -11.19 15.80
C ARG A 164 -13.11 -10.69 14.51
N HIS A 165 -12.55 -11.08 13.37
CA HIS A 165 -12.84 -10.54 12.05
C HIS A 165 -13.10 -11.67 11.04
N THR A 166 -14.08 -12.53 11.33
CA THR A 166 -14.30 -13.79 10.58
C THR A 166 -14.59 -13.59 9.09
N ASN A 167 -15.11 -12.42 8.72
CA ASN A 167 -15.50 -12.08 7.35
C ASN A 167 -14.51 -11.12 6.66
N GLU A 168 -13.37 -10.82 7.28
CA GLU A 168 -12.34 -9.95 6.70
C GLU A 168 -11.27 -10.81 6.01
N ILE A 169 -11.27 -10.79 4.68
CA ILE A 169 -10.38 -11.62 3.84
C ILE A 169 -8.89 -11.35 4.15
N TRP A 170 -8.53 -10.10 4.47
CA TRP A 170 -7.14 -9.68 4.67
C TRP A 170 -6.37 -10.48 5.73
N PHE A 171 -7.02 -10.86 6.84
CA PHE A 171 -6.34 -11.65 7.87
C PHE A 171 -6.06 -13.08 7.43
N TYR A 172 -6.94 -13.65 6.60
CA TYR A 172 -6.67 -14.94 5.96
C TYR A 172 -5.56 -14.81 4.93
N ALA A 173 -5.56 -13.75 4.12
CA ALA A 173 -4.54 -13.50 3.11
C ALA A 173 -3.14 -13.34 3.74
N ASP A 174 -3.03 -12.52 4.80
CA ASP A 174 -1.77 -12.34 5.53
C ASP A 174 -1.28 -13.66 6.14
N LYS A 175 -2.19 -14.46 6.70
CA LYS A 175 -1.83 -15.77 7.28
C LYS A 175 -1.36 -16.75 6.21
N ILE A 176 -2.09 -16.88 5.10
CA ILE A 176 -1.73 -17.72 3.95
C ILE A 176 -0.36 -17.31 3.40
N ASN A 177 -0.13 -16.01 3.20
CA ASN A 177 1.15 -15.50 2.72
C ASN A 177 2.29 -15.80 3.71
N TYR A 178 2.05 -15.60 5.01
CA TYR A 178 3.05 -15.91 6.02
C TYR A 178 3.40 -17.41 6.07
N VAL A 179 2.41 -18.30 6.00
CA VAL A 179 2.63 -19.76 5.96
C VAL A 179 3.35 -20.19 4.68
N GLY A 180 3.00 -19.59 3.54
CA GLY A 180 3.65 -19.84 2.25
C GLY A 180 5.11 -19.41 2.24
N THR A 181 5.42 -18.20 2.72
CA THR A 181 6.81 -17.71 2.85
C THR A 181 7.64 -18.49 3.88
N ALA A 182 7.00 -19.16 4.84
CA ALA A 182 7.65 -20.06 5.80
C ALA A 182 7.87 -21.48 5.25
N ASP A 183 7.48 -21.76 4.00
CA ASP A 183 7.59 -23.07 3.32
C ASP A 183 6.92 -24.22 4.10
N ARG A 184 5.76 -23.94 4.70
CA ARG A 184 4.97 -24.94 5.46
C ARG A 184 3.78 -25.43 4.64
N GLN A 185 4.05 -26.27 3.63
CA GLN A 185 3.05 -26.69 2.63
C GLN A 185 1.80 -27.36 3.23
N ASP A 186 1.94 -28.23 4.24
CA ASP A 186 0.79 -28.87 4.89
C ASP A 186 -0.12 -27.86 5.60
N LEU A 187 0.48 -26.91 6.32
CA LEU A 187 -0.27 -25.81 6.94
C LEU A 187 -0.90 -24.92 5.87
N LEU A 188 -0.17 -24.60 4.80
CA LEU A 188 -0.67 -23.76 3.72
C LEU A 188 -1.93 -24.37 3.09
N ARG A 189 -1.93 -25.69 2.87
CA ARG A 189 -3.10 -26.42 2.38
C ARG A 189 -4.30 -26.27 3.32
N VAL A 190 -4.11 -26.53 4.62
CA VAL A 190 -5.18 -26.42 5.63
C VAL A 190 -5.76 -24.99 5.68
N GLU A 191 -4.89 -23.98 5.66
CA GLU A 191 -5.33 -22.58 5.68
C GLU A 191 -6.09 -22.18 4.41
N CYS A 192 -5.65 -22.66 3.25
CA CYS A 192 -6.34 -22.40 1.98
C CYS A 192 -7.69 -23.12 1.90
N GLU A 193 -7.77 -24.38 2.35
CA GLU A 193 -9.06 -25.11 2.43
C GLU A 193 -10.06 -24.40 3.34
N ARG A 194 -9.58 -23.92 4.51
CA ARG A 194 -10.42 -23.14 5.43
C ARG A 194 -10.87 -21.83 4.80
N ALA A 195 -9.96 -21.09 4.18
CA ALA A 195 -10.26 -19.83 3.51
C ALA A 195 -11.24 -20.01 2.34
N ALA A 196 -11.04 -21.01 1.48
CA ALA A 196 -11.93 -21.34 0.36
C ALA A 196 -13.35 -21.68 0.82
N LYS A 197 -13.50 -22.27 2.01
CA LYS A 197 -14.83 -22.54 2.60
C LYS A 197 -15.52 -21.27 3.09
N VAL A 198 -14.78 -20.34 3.67
CA VAL A 198 -15.33 -19.06 4.19
C VAL A 198 -15.61 -18.08 3.04
N PHE A 199 -14.73 -18.05 2.04
CA PHE A 199 -14.78 -17.17 0.88
C PHE A 199 -14.73 -18.00 -0.41
N PRO A 200 -15.85 -18.62 -0.82
CA PRO A 200 -15.88 -19.48 -2.00
C PRO A 200 -15.53 -18.74 -3.29
N ASP A 201 -15.84 -17.44 -3.38
CA ASP A 201 -15.56 -16.60 -4.55
C ASP A 201 -14.12 -16.05 -4.57
N TRP A 202 -13.30 -16.37 -3.57
CA TRP A 202 -11.94 -15.85 -3.45
C TRP A 202 -10.93 -16.73 -4.20
N TRP A 203 -10.29 -16.15 -5.21
CA TRP A 203 -9.40 -16.86 -6.13
C TRP A 203 -8.10 -17.40 -5.48
N LEU A 204 -7.51 -16.67 -4.54
CA LEU A 204 -6.18 -16.95 -4.02
C LEU A 204 -6.06 -18.35 -3.41
N PRO A 205 -6.92 -18.78 -2.46
CA PRO A 205 -6.85 -20.12 -1.92
C PRO A 205 -7.10 -21.20 -2.98
N GLN A 206 -7.95 -20.95 -3.97
CA GLN A 206 -8.25 -21.92 -5.04
C GLN A 206 -7.00 -22.19 -5.89
N MET A 207 -6.31 -21.12 -6.29
CA MET A 207 -5.08 -21.23 -7.08
C MET A 207 -3.97 -21.91 -6.28
N ILE A 208 -3.77 -21.53 -5.01
CA ILE A 208 -2.75 -22.17 -4.15
C ILE A 208 -3.03 -23.67 -3.99
N LEU A 209 -4.30 -24.08 -3.80
CA LEU A 209 -4.66 -25.48 -3.71
C LEU A 209 -4.37 -26.25 -5.01
N ALA A 210 -4.56 -25.62 -6.17
CA ALA A 210 -4.17 -26.18 -7.46
C ALA A 210 -2.65 -26.37 -7.55
N ASP A 211 -1.89 -25.33 -7.18
CA ASP A 211 -0.42 -25.31 -7.22
C ASP A 211 0.25 -26.27 -6.22
N LEU A 212 -0.41 -26.54 -5.08
CA LEU A 212 0.04 -27.53 -4.10
C LEU A 212 -0.32 -28.96 -4.51
N GLY A 213 -1.40 -29.15 -5.27
CA GLY A 213 -1.83 -30.46 -5.76
C GLY A 213 -0.98 -30.98 -6.91
N ARG A 214 -0.62 -30.09 -7.84
CA ARG A 214 0.15 -30.37 -9.07
C ARG A 214 -0.28 -31.64 -9.79
N ASN A 215 -1.57 -31.90 -9.84
CA ASN A 215 -2.14 -33.07 -10.51
C ASN A 215 -3.36 -32.66 -11.32
N GLU A 216 -3.76 -33.55 -12.23
CA GLU A 216 -4.86 -33.30 -13.16
C GLU A 216 -6.17 -32.96 -12.43
N ALA A 217 -6.46 -33.63 -11.31
CA ALA A 217 -7.69 -33.41 -10.56
C ALA A 217 -7.72 -32.02 -9.89
N SER A 218 -6.59 -31.54 -9.36
CA SER A 218 -6.50 -30.19 -8.78
C SER A 218 -6.62 -29.10 -9.84
N ASN A 219 -6.02 -29.32 -11.01
CA ASN A 219 -6.09 -28.39 -12.14
C ASN A 219 -7.52 -28.30 -12.69
N GLN A 220 -8.18 -29.44 -12.88
CA GLN A 220 -9.59 -29.50 -13.30
C GLN A 220 -10.53 -28.81 -12.32
N ARG A 221 -10.30 -28.98 -11.01
CA ARG A 221 -11.10 -28.30 -9.99
C ARG A 221 -10.93 -26.78 -10.07
N PHE A 222 -9.70 -26.29 -10.24
CA PHE A 222 -9.47 -24.84 -10.36
C PHE A 222 -10.04 -24.28 -11.66
N GLU A 223 -9.87 -24.98 -12.79
CA GLU A 223 -10.50 -24.58 -14.04
C GLU A 223 -12.02 -24.54 -13.92
N GLN A 224 -12.64 -25.57 -13.34
CA GLN A 224 -14.08 -25.60 -13.10
C GLN A 224 -14.52 -24.40 -12.24
N TRP A 225 -13.80 -24.13 -11.14
CA TRP A 225 -14.10 -22.99 -10.29
C TRP A 225 -14.01 -21.66 -11.06
N VAL A 226 -12.97 -21.47 -11.90
CA VAL A 226 -12.82 -20.26 -12.73
C VAL A 226 -13.97 -20.11 -13.72
N ARG A 227 -14.46 -21.22 -14.30
CA ARG A 227 -15.62 -21.21 -15.20
C ARG A 227 -16.93 -20.87 -14.47
N GLU A 228 -17.10 -21.34 -13.23
CA GLU A 228 -18.25 -21.00 -12.39
C GLU A 228 -18.23 -19.55 -11.89
N HIS A 229 -17.03 -18.99 -11.71
CA HIS A 229 -16.79 -17.61 -11.26
C HIS A 229 -16.17 -16.78 -12.38
N ALA A 230 -16.76 -16.87 -13.57
CA ALA A 230 -16.16 -16.34 -14.79
C ALA A 230 -15.98 -14.82 -14.74
N THR A 231 -14.72 -14.40 -14.65
CA THR A 231 -14.28 -13.01 -14.76
C THR A 231 -12.97 -12.98 -15.52
N PHE A 232 -12.67 -11.86 -16.17
CA PHE A 232 -11.39 -11.66 -16.84
C PHE A 232 -10.21 -12.02 -15.92
N ASN A 233 -10.21 -11.51 -14.69
CA ASN A 233 -9.13 -11.71 -13.72
C ASN A 233 -8.97 -13.19 -13.33
N ASN A 234 -10.07 -13.91 -13.12
CA ASN A 234 -10.02 -15.33 -12.78
C ASN A 234 -9.44 -16.18 -13.92
N TYR A 235 -9.73 -15.83 -15.16
CA TYR A 235 -9.09 -16.48 -16.31
C TYR A 235 -7.60 -16.13 -16.40
N CYS A 236 -7.19 -14.90 -16.09
CA CYS A 236 -5.77 -14.56 -15.98
C CYS A 236 -5.05 -15.40 -14.92
N TYR A 237 -5.66 -15.64 -13.74
CA TYR A 237 -5.09 -16.52 -12.71
C TYR A 237 -4.95 -17.96 -13.21
N LEU A 238 -5.93 -18.49 -13.94
CA LEU A 238 -5.86 -19.82 -14.54
C LEU A 238 -4.77 -19.92 -15.62
N ALA A 239 -4.67 -18.91 -16.50
CA ALA A 239 -3.62 -18.87 -17.51
C ALA A 239 -2.23 -18.88 -16.87
N ARG A 240 -2.07 -18.14 -15.77
CA ARG A 240 -0.83 -18.12 -15.00
C ARG A 240 -0.50 -19.48 -14.40
N HIS A 241 -1.47 -20.15 -13.79
CA HIS A 241 -1.32 -21.50 -13.27
C HIS A 241 -0.82 -22.46 -14.37
N TYR A 242 -1.43 -22.40 -15.57
CA TYR A 242 -0.96 -23.19 -16.71
C TYR A 242 0.46 -22.86 -17.14
N ARG A 243 0.83 -21.57 -17.15
CA ARG A 243 2.21 -21.13 -17.45
C ARG A 243 3.21 -21.66 -16.43
N ALA A 244 2.90 -21.62 -15.14
CA ALA A 244 3.74 -22.18 -14.07
C ALA A 244 3.92 -23.70 -14.21
N GLY A 245 2.89 -24.39 -14.72
CA GLY A 245 2.95 -25.80 -15.12
C GLY A 245 3.63 -26.08 -16.47
N SER A 246 4.32 -25.09 -17.07
CA SER A 246 4.94 -25.20 -18.41
C SER A 246 3.97 -25.52 -19.57
N ASN A 247 2.68 -25.20 -19.42
CA ASN A 247 1.67 -25.40 -20.45
C ASN A 247 1.26 -24.06 -21.10
N ALA A 248 2.18 -23.48 -21.89
CA ALA A 248 1.96 -22.20 -22.56
C ALA A 248 0.77 -22.23 -23.53
N VAL A 249 0.53 -23.36 -24.20
CA VAL A 249 -0.60 -23.52 -25.14
C VAL A 249 -1.94 -23.38 -24.42
N ALA A 250 -2.12 -24.05 -23.27
CA ALA A 250 -3.32 -23.88 -22.46
C ALA A 250 -3.43 -22.45 -21.91
N ALA A 251 -2.32 -21.85 -21.48
CA ALA A 251 -2.30 -20.47 -21.00
C ALA A 251 -2.82 -19.48 -22.07
N PHE A 252 -2.36 -19.59 -23.33
CA PHE A 252 -2.86 -18.72 -24.42
C PHE A 252 -4.33 -18.96 -24.73
N LYS A 253 -4.78 -20.23 -24.72
CA LYS A 253 -6.19 -20.54 -24.92
C LYS A 253 -7.07 -19.88 -23.84
N ILE A 254 -6.67 -19.99 -22.58
CA ILE A 254 -7.40 -19.37 -21.46
C ILE A 254 -7.36 -17.84 -21.55
N LEU A 255 -6.24 -17.22 -21.93
CA LEU A 255 -6.18 -15.77 -22.13
C LEU A 255 -7.07 -15.30 -23.28
N ALA A 256 -7.19 -16.08 -24.35
CA ALA A 256 -8.13 -15.79 -25.43
C ALA A 256 -9.59 -15.90 -24.95
N GLU A 257 -9.92 -16.91 -24.14
CA GLU A 257 -11.24 -17.03 -23.50
C GLU A 257 -11.50 -15.87 -22.50
N ALA A 258 -10.45 -15.37 -21.83
CA ALA A 258 -10.55 -14.27 -20.87
C ALA A 258 -11.09 -12.98 -21.49
N LEU A 259 -10.72 -12.69 -22.74
CA LEU A 259 -11.12 -11.46 -23.46
C LEU A 259 -12.64 -11.30 -23.59
N GLU A 260 -13.39 -12.40 -23.51
CA GLU A 260 -14.85 -12.42 -23.61
C GLU A 260 -15.54 -12.33 -22.24
N GLN A 261 -14.77 -12.35 -21.14
CA GLN A 261 -15.31 -12.39 -19.79
C GLN A 261 -15.52 -10.98 -19.21
N PRO A 262 -16.49 -10.82 -18.30
CA PRO A 262 -16.68 -9.54 -17.64
C PRO A 262 -15.46 -9.15 -16.80
N ILE A 263 -15.07 -7.89 -16.91
CA ILE A 263 -14.06 -7.30 -16.05
C ILE A 263 -14.75 -6.80 -14.78
N VAL A 264 -14.57 -7.51 -13.67
CA VAL A 264 -15.18 -7.15 -12.38
C VAL A 264 -14.18 -6.34 -11.55
N LYS A 265 -14.69 -5.45 -10.69
CA LYS A 265 -13.85 -4.79 -9.69
C LYS A 265 -13.35 -5.84 -8.70
N GLU A 266 -12.05 -5.83 -8.45
CA GLU A 266 -11.44 -6.83 -7.59
C GLU A 266 -11.95 -6.77 -6.16
N PRO A 267 -11.97 -7.92 -5.46
CA PRO A 267 -12.19 -7.92 -4.03
C PRO A 267 -11.12 -7.05 -3.35
N LYS A 268 -11.54 -6.38 -2.28
CA LYS A 268 -10.76 -5.30 -1.67
C LYS A 268 -9.37 -5.76 -1.23
N ASP A 269 -9.21 -7.05 -0.91
CA ASP A 269 -8.02 -7.72 -0.37
C ASP A 269 -6.78 -7.72 -1.29
N SER A 270 -6.95 -7.21 -2.50
CA SER A 270 -5.87 -7.07 -3.44
C SER A 270 -5.13 -5.74 -3.17
N LYS A 271 -4.02 -5.80 -2.40
CA LYS A 271 -2.87 -4.91 -2.74
C LYS A 271 -2.41 -5.13 -4.20
N TRP A 272 -2.86 -6.25 -4.77
CA TRP A 272 -2.74 -6.73 -6.13
C TRP A 272 -3.78 -6.10 -7.04
N LEU A 273 -3.55 -4.86 -7.47
CA LEU A 273 -4.40 -4.25 -8.49
C LEU A 273 -4.42 -5.16 -9.72
N GLY A 274 -5.60 -5.38 -10.31
CA GLY A 274 -5.76 -6.24 -11.50
C GLY A 274 -4.90 -5.82 -12.68
N ALA A 275 -4.43 -4.58 -12.61
CA ALA A 275 -3.31 -4.05 -13.36
C ALA A 275 -2.12 -5.01 -13.44
N HIS A 276 -1.66 -5.58 -12.32
CA HIS A 276 -0.49 -6.46 -12.29
C HIS A 276 -0.73 -7.77 -13.03
N CYS A 277 -1.92 -8.36 -12.88
CA CYS A 277 -2.28 -9.59 -13.59
C CYS A 277 -2.42 -9.34 -15.08
N PHE A 278 -2.99 -8.19 -15.43
CA PHE A 278 -3.12 -7.74 -16.80
C PHE A 278 -1.74 -7.45 -17.43
N PHE A 279 -0.84 -6.84 -16.65
CA PHE A 279 0.55 -6.62 -17.01
C PHE A 279 1.27 -7.93 -17.34
N ASP A 280 1.22 -8.88 -16.41
CA ASP A 280 1.82 -10.20 -16.55
C ASP A 280 1.29 -10.97 -17.77
N ALA A 281 -0.01 -10.86 -18.05
CA ALA A 281 -0.64 -11.48 -19.22
C ALA A 281 -0.18 -10.85 -20.55
N CYS A 282 -0.12 -9.51 -20.62
CA CYS A 282 0.39 -8.77 -21.77
C CYS A 282 1.86 -9.11 -22.03
N GLN A 283 2.69 -9.05 -20.99
CA GLN A 283 4.11 -9.38 -21.09
C GLN A 283 4.32 -10.83 -21.57
N PHE A 284 3.61 -11.79 -20.99
CA PHE A 284 3.70 -13.19 -21.39
C PHE A 284 3.34 -13.40 -22.87
N ALA A 285 2.24 -12.79 -23.31
CA ALA A 285 1.83 -12.86 -24.72
C ALA A 285 2.88 -12.24 -25.64
N TYR A 286 3.42 -11.07 -25.28
CA TYR A 286 4.46 -10.39 -26.07
C TYR A 286 5.77 -11.18 -26.15
N GLU A 287 6.32 -11.61 -25.01
CA GLU A 287 7.59 -12.35 -24.93
C GLU A 287 7.51 -13.70 -25.65
N SER A 288 6.32 -14.28 -25.73
CA SER A 288 6.06 -15.53 -26.45
C SER A 288 5.70 -15.33 -27.93
N ALA A 289 5.91 -14.12 -28.46
CA ALA A 289 5.60 -13.73 -29.83
C ALA A 289 4.11 -13.85 -30.24
N ASN A 290 3.18 -13.87 -29.28
CA ASN A 290 1.75 -13.79 -29.51
C ASN A 290 1.29 -12.32 -29.47
N TYR A 291 1.80 -11.53 -30.43
CA TYR A 291 1.63 -10.08 -30.46
C TYR A 291 0.16 -9.66 -30.62
N GLU A 292 -0.64 -10.41 -31.38
CA GLU A 292 -2.07 -10.15 -31.52
C GLU A 292 -2.82 -10.26 -30.19
N LEU A 293 -2.51 -11.30 -29.39
CA LEU A 293 -3.11 -11.46 -28.07
C LEU A 293 -2.63 -10.36 -27.12
N SER A 294 -1.34 -10.03 -27.13
CA SER A 294 -0.80 -8.91 -26.34
C SER A 294 -1.53 -7.60 -26.64
N LEU A 295 -1.78 -7.31 -27.92
CA LEU A 295 -2.49 -6.11 -28.36
C LEU A 295 -3.96 -6.12 -27.95
N LYS A 296 -4.65 -7.25 -28.10
CA LYS A 296 -6.05 -7.42 -27.68
C LYS A 296 -6.22 -7.26 -26.18
N LEU A 297 -5.30 -7.84 -25.41
CA LEU A 297 -5.23 -7.65 -23.97
C LEU A 297 -5.07 -6.15 -23.71
N ALA A 298 -3.95 -5.53 -24.11
CA ALA A 298 -3.63 -4.10 -23.87
C ALA A 298 -4.83 -3.16 -24.10
N ARG A 299 -5.50 -3.27 -25.26
CA ARG A 299 -6.66 -2.46 -25.64
C ARG A 299 -7.90 -2.69 -24.77
N LEU A 300 -8.10 -3.92 -24.26
CA LEU A 300 -9.23 -4.23 -23.39
C LEU A 300 -9.15 -3.42 -22.07
N TRP A 301 -7.94 -3.22 -21.55
CA TRP A 301 -7.75 -2.47 -20.31
C TRP A 301 -7.82 -0.96 -20.50
N GLU A 302 -7.35 -0.42 -21.63
CA GLU A 302 -7.53 1.02 -21.92
C GLU A 302 -9.02 1.39 -21.90
N LYS A 303 -9.90 0.52 -22.45
CA LYS A 303 -11.36 0.70 -22.42
C LYS A 303 -11.96 0.75 -21.00
N ARG A 304 -11.27 0.21 -19.99
CA ARG A 304 -11.73 0.24 -18.59
C ARG A 304 -11.68 1.65 -18.00
N GLY A 305 -10.99 2.60 -18.64
CA GLY A 305 -10.95 4.00 -18.19
C GLY A 305 -10.43 4.14 -16.76
N THR A 306 -9.42 3.35 -16.39
CA THR A 306 -8.97 3.27 -14.99
C THR A 306 -8.48 4.63 -14.51
N THR A 307 -8.99 5.05 -13.36
CA THR A 307 -8.56 6.25 -12.61
C THR A 307 -7.08 6.22 -12.18
N TYR A 308 -6.40 5.09 -12.32
CA TYR A 308 -5.03 4.88 -11.86
C TYR A 308 -3.95 5.33 -12.84
N GLY A 309 -4.32 5.85 -14.03
CA GLY A 309 -3.36 6.49 -14.93
C GLY A 309 -2.17 5.60 -15.32
N GLU A 310 -2.32 4.27 -15.25
CA GLU A 310 -1.27 3.31 -15.60
C GLU A 310 -1.08 3.25 -17.11
N LYS A 311 0.18 3.31 -17.54
CA LYS A 311 0.56 3.83 -18.87
C LYS A 311 1.30 2.81 -19.72
N SER A 312 1.75 1.73 -19.08
CA SER A 312 2.51 0.65 -19.70
C SER A 312 1.74 -0.05 -20.83
N TRP A 313 0.41 0.13 -20.90
CA TRP A 313 -0.46 -0.43 -21.93
C TRP A 313 -0.16 0.11 -23.32
N LEU A 314 -0.01 1.44 -23.47
CA LEU A 314 0.34 2.06 -24.75
C LEU A 314 1.71 1.60 -25.25
N ALA A 315 2.63 1.28 -24.32
CA ALA A 315 3.92 0.72 -24.69
C ALA A 315 3.79 -0.72 -25.21
N PHE A 316 2.95 -1.56 -24.60
CA PHE A 316 2.63 -2.89 -25.14
C PHE A 316 1.90 -2.81 -26.49
N GLU A 317 0.96 -1.87 -26.67
CA GLU A 317 0.28 -1.66 -27.95
C GLU A 317 1.31 -1.31 -29.03
N ALA A 318 2.11 -0.26 -28.81
CA ALA A 318 3.14 0.17 -29.75
C ALA A 318 4.16 -0.93 -30.06
N ALA A 319 4.60 -1.69 -29.04
CA ALA A 319 5.55 -2.77 -29.22
C ALA A 319 4.95 -3.94 -30.01
N ALA A 320 3.70 -4.32 -29.74
CA ALA A 320 3.01 -5.38 -30.47
C ALA A 320 2.72 -4.96 -31.93
N GLU A 321 2.23 -3.74 -32.15
CA GLU A 321 1.97 -3.17 -33.48
C GLU A 321 3.25 -3.09 -34.31
N LEU A 322 4.38 -2.68 -33.71
CA LEU A 322 5.69 -2.70 -34.37
C LEU A 322 6.06 -4.10 -34.85
N LYS A 323 5.80 -5.14 -34.04
CA LYS A 323 6.08 -6.54 -34.40
C LYS A 323 5.13 -7.08 -35.47
N LEU A 324 3.89 -6.59 -35.50
CA LEU A 324 2.88 -6.93 -36.51
C LEU A 324 3.05 -6.14 -37.82
N GLY A 325 3.93 -5.14 -37.86
CA GLY A 325 4.14 -4.29 -39.05
C GLY A 325 3.13 -3.15 -39.19
N GLU A 326 2.34 -2.88 -38.15
CA GLU A 326 1.40 -1.75 -38.07
C GLU A 326 2.13 -0.46 -37.68
N PHE A 327 3.07 -0.01 -38.52
CA PHE A 327 4.03 1.03 -38.16
C PHE A 327 3.39 2.38 -37.80
N GLU A 328 2.33 2.77 -38.50
CA GLU A 328 1.65 4.04 -38.27
C GLU A 328 1.01 4.06 -36.87
N ASN A 329 0.27 3.01 -36.50
CA ASN A 329 -0.30 2.84 -35.16
C ASN A 329 0.81 2.79 -34.10
N ALA A 330 1.88 2.02 -34.37
CA ALA A 330 2.99 1.88 -33.45
C ALA A 330 3.70 3.22 -33.15
N VAL A 331 3.86 4.08 -34.16
CA VAL A 331 4.43 5.43 -33.99
C VAL A 331 3.48 6.33 -33.19
N GLU A 332 2.18 6.28 -33.46
CA GLU A 332 1.18 7.05 -32.73
C GLU A 332 1.19 6.69 -31.24
N HIS A 333 1.05 5.41 -30.90
CA HIS A 333 1.04 4.94 -29.52
C HIS A 333 2.38 5.18 -28.81
N ALA A 334 3.51 4.94 -29.47
CA ALA A 334 4.84 5.22 -28.90
C ALA A 334 5.05 6.72 -28.62
N THR A 335 4.53 7.59 -29.48
CA THR A 335 4.62 9.05 -29.27
C THR A 335 3.77 9.45 -28.07
N ARG A 336 2.53 8.93 -27.97
CA ARG A 336 1.62 9.24 -26.86
C ARG A 336 2.20 8.82 -25.50
N ILE A 337 2.81 7.64 -25.41
CA ILE A 337 3.42 7.18 -24.15
C ILE A 337 4.69 7.98 -23.79
N ASP A 338 5.52 8.35 -24.76
CA ASP A 338 6.71 9.18 -24.54
C ASP A 338 6.33 10.59 -24.04
N ASP A 339 5.33 11.23 -24.65
CA ASP A 339 4.80 12.53 -24.23
C ASP A 339 4.27 12.49 -22.80
N ILE A 340 3.56 11.42 -22.44
CA ILE A 340 3.04 11.22 -21.09
C ILE A 340 4.20 11.01 -20.09
N ALA A 341 5.19 10.21 -20.44
CA ALA A 341 6.34 9.91 -19.57
C ALA A 341 7.18 11.16 -19.28
N ARG A 342 7.37 12.03 -20.28
CA ARG A 342 8.06 13.33 -20.13
C ARG A 342 7.29 14.29 -19.23
N LYS A 343 5.97 14.40 -19.41
CA LYS A 343 5.13 15.31 -18.60
C LYS A 343 5.14 14.98 -17.11
N GLU A 344 5.34 13.73 -16.76
CA GLU A 344 5.36 13.27 -15.37
C GLU A 344 6.75 12.99 -14.82
N GLU A 345 7.82 13.35 -15.55
CA GLU A 345 9.20 13.13 -15.13
C GLU A 345 9.50 11.65 -14.79
N THR A 346 8.72 10.73 -15.38
CA THR A 346 8.85 9.27 -15.22
C THR A 346 9.59 8.63 -16.40
N CYS A 347 10.32 9.43 -17.19
CA CYS A 347 10.92 9.02 -18.46
C CYS A 347 11.79 7.78 -18.28
N ALA A 348 11.28 6.63 -18.74
CA ALA A 348 12.02 5.39 -18.79
C ALA A 348 12.71 5.33 -20.15
N LYS A 349 14.03 5.10 -20.16
CA LYS A 349 14.83 4.90 -21.39
C LYS A 349 14.15 3.94 -22.39
N ASN A 350 13.39 2.97 -21.88
CA ASN A 350 12.69 1.96 -22.66
C ASN A 350 11.57 2.54 -23.55
N THR A 351 10.89 3.64 -23.17
CA THR A 351 9.87 4.29 -24.02
C THR A 351 10.50 5.12 -25.14
N GLU A 352 11.64 5.77 -24.86
CA GLU A 352 12.42 6.50 -25.87
C GLU A 352 12.98 5.54 -26.93
N ASP A 353 13.55 4.41 -26.49
CA ASP A 353 14.07 3.38 -27.38
C ASP A 353 12.95 2.76 -28.24
N LEU A 354 11.76 2.56 -27.66
CA LEU A 354 10.56 2.13 -28.39
C LEU A 354 10.16 3.14 -29.47
N LEU A 355 10.04 4.42 -29.13
CA LEU A 355 9.70 5.47 -30.10
C LEU A 355 10.74 5.59 -31.23
N LYS A 356 12.02 5.44 -30.91
CA LYS A 356 13.08 5.42 -31.92
C LYS A 356 12.95 4.22 -32.85
N ALA A 357 12.66 3.03 -32.30
CA ALA A 357 12.49 1.82 -33.09
C ALA A 357 11.24 1.88 -33.98
N THR A 358 10.12 2.41 -33.48
CA THR A 358 8.88 2.54 -34.28
C THR A 358 9.09 3.49 -35.45
N LYS A 359 9.72 4.66 -35.22
CA LYS A 359 10.09 5.61 -36.30
C LYS A 359 11.05 5.00 -37.33
N ALA A 360 11.99 4.18 -36.88
CA ALA A 360 12.92 3.47 -37.75
C ALA A 360 12.34 2.19 -38.38
N ARG A 361 11.08 1.83 -38.06
CA ARG A 361 10.44 0.56 -38.45
C ARG A 361 11.28 -0.67 -38.08
N ASN A 362 12.00 -0.59 -36.96
CA ASN A 362 12.93 -1.61 -36.51
C ASN A 362 12.20 -2.70 -35.70
N THR A 363 11.77 -3.75 -36.38
CA THR A 363 11.09 -4.90 -35.75
C THR A 363 12.01 -5.77 -34.89
N ASN A 364 13.32 -5.54 -34.89
CA ASN A 364 14.27 -6.28 -34.04
C ASN A 364 14.31 -5.77 -32.59
N LEU A 365 13.70 -4.62 -32.30
CA LEU A 365 13.56 -4.17 -30.90
C LEU A 365 12.73 -5.20 -30.13
N THR A 366 13.22 -5.61 -28.97
CA THR A 366 12.41 -6.32 -27.98
C THR A 366 12.10 -5.33 -26.87
N TYR A 367 10.82 -4.97 -26.75
CA TYR A 367 10.40 -4.09 -25.67
C TYR A 367 10.59 -4.82 -24.35
N GLN A 368 11.41 -4.26 -23.47
CA GLN A 368 11.52 -4.68 -22.09
C GLN A 368 10.80 -3.67 -21.24
N ALA A 369 9.80 -4.14 -20.54
CA ALA A 369 9.06 -3.32 -19.62
C ALA A 369 9.93 -3.09 -18.35
N GLY A 370 9.76 -1.95 -17.69
CA GLY A 370 10.77 -1.39 -16.75
C GLY A 370 10.65 -1.93 -15.32
N SER A 371 11.70 -1.77 -14.50
CA SER A 371 11.74 -2.24 -13.09
C SER A 371 10.76 -1.55 -12.12
N LEU A 372 9.96 -0.59 -12.60
CA LEU A 372 8.84 0.01 -11.86
C LEU A 372 7.59 -0.87 -11.91
N GLU A 373 7.65 -1.98 -12.64
CA GLU A 373 6.63 -3.01 -12.64
C GLU A 373 6.81 -3.90 -11.41
N PRO A 374 5.74 -4.13 -10.64
CA PRO A 374 5.85 -4.89 -9.42
C PRO A 374 6.22 -6.33 -9.77
N PRO A 375 7.32 -6.87 -9.22
CA PRO A 375 7.62 -8.29 -9.38
C PRO A 375 6.44 -9.07 -8.81
N TRP A 376 5.73 -9.82 -9.66
CA TRP A 376 4.67 -10.69 -9.18
C TRP A 376 5.31 -11.95 -8.61
N THR A 377 5.07 -12.19 -7.33
CA THR A 377 5.46 -13.42 -6.63
C THR A 377 4.29 -13.81 -5.73
N LEU A 378 3.83 -15.07 -5.79
CA LEU A 378 2.64 -15.55 -5.06
C LEU A 378 2.82 -15.40 -3.54
N PHE A 379 4.09 -15.50 -3.14
CA PHE A 379 4.67 -15.27 -1.84
C PHE A 379 5.97 -14.56 -2.16
N GLY A 380 6.34 -13.46 -1.50
CA GLY A 380 7.55 -12.67 -1.81
C GLY A 380 8.77 -13.52 -2.17
N GLU A 381 8.91 -13.91 -3.45
CA GLU A 381 9.90 -14.90 -3.85
C GLU A 381 11.22 -14.20 -3.61
N ARG A 382 12.09 -14.85 -2.84
CA ARG A 382 13.43 -14.34 -2.62
C ARG A 382 14.01 -14.08 -4.00
N SER A 383 14.31 -12.83 -4.31
CA SER A 383 15.33 -12.51 -5.29
C SER A 383 16.54 -13.36 -4.90
N GLN A 384 16.84 -14.37 -5.71
CA GLN A 384 18.02 -15.22 -5.52
C GLN A 384 19.29 -14.36 -5.52
#